data_AF-A0A958GG43-F1
#
_entry.id   AF-A0A958GG43-F1
#
_cell.length_a   1.000
_cell.length_b   1.000
_cell.length_c   1.000
_cell.angle_alpha   90.00
_cell.angle_beta   90.00
_cell.angle_gamma   90.00
#
_symmetry.space_group_name_H-M   'P 1'
#
loop_
_entity.id
_entity.type
_entity.pdbx_description
1 polymer ?
#
loop_
_entity_poly.entity_id
_entity_poly.type
_entity_poly.pdbx_seq_one_letter_code
_entity_poly.pdbx_strand_id
1 'polypeptide(L)'
;MRRLLFIIAIGLTSPVSASPLLGRLPGDSAGSFRVLAVSPSGSASIAKISPSGKFRINTRSGVSLQLLSSSGSYYGPVVMGGRTSANTHLNGSTGNIGELKLNDGFATVRRSRRRSRLFNSKRVSFNSTTGTPGSGKLGLVQVQSSASRFVSRASGNARPGIDSDRDGIPNAFDVDDNGDLVFDSVDPAAFDFNDLFPEVFSDLSVEMYETLNINAAEVSTEDIDDLIYNNLSLVFLVIPNEVEVTSVDLDCSGLPYCNSETGTAVIRGPQESPNLPIGELLRNFDNNSNGYPDLATRSNPSGFEIGFFPRVKTRDIASGDSYIFHIATTKGLRRIPVTLPYYFVTTTALASYDDGSGIKEISYPVSQEGAGSPASPITLASTSLTVNVWRPQRPAIAGAESGSYVDMGGLQYGVYLAVDSDVYRCAPADFSQPSPELEFLTSAEDTSTREAIFRDTSVDRSPSSQNVLSYTIDLQSCLSRNGQSTNGKRIILDLLAKDNDQNNTFQHVHLQLP
;
A
#
# COMPACT_ATOMS: atom_id res chain seq x y z
N MET A 1 -49.96 54.82 23.41
CA MET A 1 -48.83 53.86 23.46
C MET A 1 -49.38 52.47 23.78
N ARG A 2 -49.44 51.57 22.81
CA ARG A 2 -49.64 50.13 23.01
C ARG A 2 -48.66 49.41 22.09
N ARG A 3 -47.60 48.82 22.66
CA ARG A 3 -46.65 47.98 21.94
C ARG A 3 -47.28 46.59 21.76
N LEU A 4 -47.48 46.18 20.51
CA LEU A 4 -47.80 44.80 20.15
C LEU A 4 -46.49 44.01 20.19
N LEU A 5 -46.43 42.98 21.03
CA LEU A 5 -45.32 42.03 21.11
C LEU A 5 -45.59 40.91 20.09
N PHE A 6 -44.81 40.85 19.01
CA PHE A 6 -44.79 39.70 18.10
C PHE A 6 -43.86 38.63 18.71
N ILE A 7 -44.43 37.53 19.17
CA ILE A 7 -43.68 36.32 19.52
C ILE A 7 -43.50 35.52 18.23
N ILE A 8 -42.29 35.54 17.67
CA ILE A 8 -41.88 34.64 16.60
C ILE A 8 -41.55 33.30 17.25
N ALA A 9 -42.41 32.31 17.07
CA ALA A 9 -42.10 30.92 17.42
C ALA A 9 -41.09 30.37 16.40
N ILE A 10 -39.81 30.39 16.77
CA ILE A 10 -38.77 29.67 16.03
C ILE A 10 -38.98 28.19 16.32
N GLY A 11 -39.58 27.46 15.37
CA GLY A 11 -39.63 26.02 15.39
C GLY A 11 -38.22 25.46 15.27
N LEU A 12 -37.62 25.10 16.40
CA LEU A 12 -36.42 24.25 16.44
C LEU A 12 -36.82 22.87 15.91
N THR A 13 -36.68 22.66 14.61
CA THR A 13 -36.67 21.32 14.04
C THR A 13 -35.35 20.67 14.47
N SER A 14 -35.36 19.94 15.58
CA SER A 14 -34.27 19.03 15.91
C SER A 14 -34.06 18.08 14.73
N PRO A 15 -32.84 17.95 14.18
CA PRO A 15 -32.59 16.96 13.15
C PRO A 15 -32.93 15.59 13.74
N VAL A 16 -33.92 14.91 13.15
CA VAL A 16 -34.27 13.53 13.51
C VAL A 16 -33.05 12.68 13.18
N SER A 17 -32.28 12.32 14.22
CA SER A 17 -31.15 11.41 14.08
C SER A 17 -31.67 10.10 13.50
N ALA A 18 -31.23 9.75 12.29
CA ALA A 18 -31.58 8.49 11.66
C ALA A 18 -31.19 7.34 12.60
N SER A 19 -32.10 6.37 12.80
CA SER A 19 -31.82 5.22 13.65
C SER A 19 -30.72 4.37 13.03
N PRO A 20 -29.57 4.14 13.68
CA PRO A 20 -28.47 3.40 13.07
C PRO A 20 -28.76 1.91 12.93
N LEU A 21 -27.90 1.26 12.15
CA LEU A 21 -27.88 -0.17 11.99
C LEU A 21 -27.34 -0.84 13.27
N LEU A 22 -28.02 -1.89 13.71
CA LEU A 22 -27.66 -2.71 14.86
C LEU A 22 -27.21 -4.10 14.42
N GLY A 23 -26.25 -4.67 15.13
CA GLY A 23 -25.82 -6.05 14.95
C GLY A 23 -25.11 -6.61 16.19
N ARG A 24 -24.79 -7.90 16.12
CA ARG A 24 -24.06 -8.61 17.17
C ARG A 24 -23.10 -9.63 16.58
N LEU A 25 -21.83 -9.58 16.95
CA LEU A 25 -20.87 -10.65 16.77
C LEU A 25 -20.79 -11.42 18.10
N PRO A 26 -21.37 -12.62 18.24
CA PRO A 26 -21.31 -13.38 19.49
C PRO A 26 -19.95 -14.06 19.67
N GLY A 27 -19.60 -14.34 20.93
CA GLY A 27 -18.39 -15.08 21.29
C GLY A 27 -17.33 -14.20 21.95
N ASP A 28 -16.36 -14.84 22.59
CA ASP A 28 -15.34 -14.17 23.40
C ASP A 28 -14.39 -13.30 22.54
N SER A 29 -14.21 -13.67 21.27
CA SER A 29 -13.43 -12.90 20.29
C SER A 29 -14.14 -11.67 19.74
N ALA A 30 -15.37 -11.38 20.17
CA ALA A 30 -16.15 -10.30 19.58
C ALA A 30 -15.54 -8.90 19.80
N GLY A 31 -14.89 -8.69 20.96
CA GLY A 31 -14.17 -7.45 21.26
C GLY A 31 -12.93 -7.23 20.39
N SER A 32 -12.47 -8.26 19.68
CA SER A 32 -11.28 -8.23 18.82
C SER A 32 -11.58 -7.73 17.41
N PHE A 33 -12.72 -7.06 17.18
CA PHE A 33 -13.11 -6.57 15.87
C PHE A 33 -13.75 -5.18 15.90
N ARG A 34 -13.62 -4.48 14.78
CA ARG A 34 -14.36 -3.26 14.44
C ARG A 34 -15.20 -3.52 13.18
N VAL A 35 -16.38 -2.94 13.11
CA VAL A 35 -17.22 -2.97 11.91
C VAL A 35 -17.05 -1.66 11.17
N LEU A 36 -16.76 -1.75 9.88
CA LEU A 36 -16.72 -0.62 8.96
C LEU A 36 -17.95 -0.67 8.05
N ALA A 37 -18.58 0.47 7.83
CA ALA A 37 -19.59 0.66 6.80
C ALA A 37 -19.00 1.53 5.71
N VAL A 38 -18.53 0.91 4.63
CA VAL A 38 -17.80 1.56 3.55
C VAL A 38 -18.78 1.93 2.45
N SER A 39 -18.84 3.22 2.16
CA SER A 39 -19.73 3.74 1.14
C SER A 39 -19.10 3.70 -0.24
N PRO A 40 -19.88 3.78 -1.33
CA PRO A 40 -19.34 3.72 -2.69
C PRO A 40 -18.19 4.69 -2.99
N SER A 41 -18.09 5.82 -2.29
CA SER A 41 -17.01 6.80 -2.45
C SER A 41 -15.76 6.50 -1.59
N GLY A 42 -15.63 5.30 -1.02
CA GLY A 42 -14.55 4.92 -0.10
C GLY A 42 -14.74 5.42 1.33
N SER A 43 -15.49 6.50 1.57
CA SER A 43 -15.69 7.01 2.93
C SER A 43 -16.41 6.00 3.84
N ALA A 44 -15.94 5.89 5.08
CA ALA A 44 -16.40 4.90 6.04
C ALA A 44 -17.02 5.51 7.31
N SER A 45 -17.99 4.79 7.88
CA SER A 45 -18.32 4.89 9.32
C SER A 45 -17.73 3.69 10.04
N ILE A 46 -17.34 3.86 11.30
CA ILE A 46 -16.68 2.80 12.09
C ILE A 46 -17.43 2.60 13.39
N ALA A 47 -17.57 1.36 13.82
CA ALA A 47 -18.11 1.00 15.12
C ALA A 47 -17.25 -0.05 15.80
N LYS A 48 -16.85 0.22 17.05
CA LYS A 48 -16.26 -0.79 17.93
C LYS A 48 -17.34 -1.82 18.30
N ILE A 49 -16.96 -3.09 18.35
CA ILE A 49 -17.82 -4.15 18.88
C ILE A 49 -17.60 -4.21 20.40
N SER A 50 -18.67 -4.06 21.17
CA SER A 50 -18.58 -4.15 22.64
C SER A 50 -18.18 -5.57 23.08
N PRO A 51 -17.67 -5.74 24.33
CA PRO A 51 -17.41 -7.07 24.89
C PRO A 51 -18.64 -8.00 24.89
N SER A 52 -19.86 -7.44 24.92
CA SER A 52 -21.12 -8.19 24.79
C SER A 52 -21.45 -8.65 23.37
N GLY A 53 -20.57 -8.34 22.41
CA GLY A 53 -20.69 -8.61 21.00
C GLY A 53 -21.55 -7.61 20.23
N LYS A 54 -22.19 -6.65 20.88
CA LYS A 54 -23.11 -5.71 20.23
C LYS A 54 -22.36 -4.55 19.57
N PHE A 55 -22.86 -4.10 18.43
CA PHE A 55 -22.42 -2.86 17.78
C PHE A 55 -23.59 -2.06 17.22
N ARG A 56 -23.33 -0.77 17.00
CA ARG A 56 -24.27 0.21 16.45
C ARG A 56 -23.49 1.11 15.50
N ILE A 57 -23.93 1.22 14.24
CA ILE A 57 -23.18 1.90 13.19
C ILE A 57 -24.11 2.73 12.30
N ASN A 58 -23.68 3.94 11.98
CA ASN A 58 -24.39 4.79 11.01
C ASN A 58 -24.11 4.27 9.60
N THR A 59 -25.15 4.09 8.79
CA THR A 59 -25.01 3.58 7.42
C THR A 59 -25.93 4.33 6.46
N ARG A 60 -25.78 4.03 5.16
CA ARG A 60 -26.69 4.45 4.09
C ARG A 60 -26.95 3.29 3.14
N SER A 61 -27.91 3.43 2.24
CA SER A 61 -28.09 2.45 1.18
C SER A 61 -26.83 2.36 0.31
N GLY A 62 -26.48 1.16 -0.13
CA GLY A 62 -25.33 0.92 -0.98
C GLY A 62 -23.97 0.89 -0.26
N VAL A 63 -23.92 0.90 1.07
CA VAL A 63 -22.66 0.62 1.78
C VAL A 63 -22.42 -0.88 1.86
N SER A 64 -21.16 -1.30 1.83
CA SER A 64 -20.72 -2.62 2.23
C SER A 64 -20.32 -2.62 3.70
N LEU A 65 -20.43 -3.77 4.36
CA LEU A 65 -19.99 -3.94 5.75
C LEU A 65 -18.72 -4.78 5.76
N GLN A 66 -17.67 -4.27 6.40
CA GLN A 66 -16.36 -4.89 6.48
C GLN A 66 -15.95 -5.10 7.94
N LEU A 67 -15.07 -6.06 8.19
CA LEU A 67 -14.47 -6.29 9.49
C LEU A 67 -12.97 -5.96 9.45
N LEU A 68 -12.54 -5.18 10.44
CA LEU A 68 -11.13 -5.05 10.81
C LEU A 68 -10.90 -5.80 12.12
N SER A 69 -9.79 -6.51 12.23
CA SER A 69 -9.36 -7.04 13.51
C SER A 69 -8.99 -5.88 14.44
N SER A 70 -8.97 -6.14 15.75
CA SER A 70 -8.48 -5.18 16.74
C SER A 70 -6.98 -4.94 16.60
N SER A 71 -6.22 -5.84 15.96
CA SER A 71 -4.82 -5.61 15.59
C SER A 71 -4.67 -4.71 14.37
N GLY A 72 -5.77 -4.29 13.73
CA GLY A 72 -5.77 -3.37 12.58
C GLY A 72 -5.64 -4.03 11.22
N SER A 73 -5.51 -5.35 11.13
CA SER A 73 -5.51 -6.08 9.86
C SER A 73 -6.92 -6.24 9.29
N TYR A 74 -7.06 -6.15 7.97
CA TYR A 74 -8.32 -6.41 7.29
C TYR A 74 -8.71 -7.88 7.44
N TYR A 75 -9.92 -8.11 7.98
CA TYR A 75 -10.40 -9.47 8.19
C TYR A 75 -11.25 -9.98 7.03
N GLY A 76 -12.05 -9.10 6.42
CA GLY A 76 -12.90 -9.46 5.29
C GLY A 76 -14.37 -9.02 5.43
N PRO A 77 -15.21 -9.42 4.46
CA PRO A 77 -16.53 -8.86 4.29
C PRO A 77 -17.58 -9.48 5.20
N VAL A 78 -18.58 -8.67 5.57
CA VAL A 78 -19.82 -9.12 6.21
C VAL A 78 -20.88 -9.33 5.14
N VAL A 79 -21.18 -10.59 4.85
CA VAL A 79 -22.06 -10.96 3.75
C VAL A 79 -23.36 -11.61 4.21
N MET A 80 -24.42 -11.46 3.41
CA MET A 80 -25.60 -12.29 3.54
C MET A 80 -25.51 -13.51 2.62
N GLY A 81 -25.00 -14.61 3.17
CA GLY A 81 -24.81 -15.86 2.44
C GLY A 81 -26.11 -16.55 2.00
N GLY A 82 -26.17 -16.86 0.71
CA GLY A 82 -27.11 -17.79 0.08
C GLY A 82 -26.49 -19.20 -0.07
N ARG A 83 -27.01 -19.99 -1.01
CA ARG A 83 -26.43 -21.33 -1.32
C ARG A 83 -25.20 -21.22 -2.21
N THR A 84 -25.25 -20.32 -3.20
CA THR A 84 -24.21 -20.14 -4.23
C THR A 84 -23.88 -18.67 -4.50
N SER A 85 -24.59 -17.76 -3.83
CA SER A 85 -24.41 -16.32 -3.97
C SER A 85 -24.61 -15.62 -2.64
N ALA A 86 -23.98 -14.47 -2.46
CA ALA A 86 -24.15 -13.64 -1.27
C ALA A 86 -24.42 -12.18 -1.66
N ASN A 87 -25.14 -11.48 -0.80
CA ASN A 87 -25.30 -10.03 -0.93
C ASN A 87 -24.24 -9.35 -0.04
N THR A 88 -23.48 -8.41 -0.61
CA THR A 88 -22.36 -7.73 0.06
C THR A 88 -22.69 -6.30 0.52
N HIS A 89 -23.84 -5.77 0.10
CA HIS A 89 -24.20 -4.37 0.31
C HIS A 89 -25.57 -4.22 0.97
N LEU A 90 -25.75 -3.13 1.72
CA LEU A 90 -27.00 -2.79 2.39
C LEU A 90 -28.00 -2.08 1.46
N ASN A 91 -29.29 -2.22 1.77
CA ASN A 91 -30.42 -1.61 1.08
C ASN A 91 -31.09 -0.48 1.91
N GLY A 92 -30.37 0.10 2.88
CA GLY A 92 -30.90 1.15 3.74
C GLY A 92 -29.93 1.61 4.83
N SER A 93 -30.35 2.62 5.59
CA SER A 93 -29.56 3.27 6.66
C SER A 93 -29.88 2.79 8.08
N THR A 94 -30.97 2.04 8.25
CA THR A 94 -31.51 1.68 9.57
C THR A 94 -31.92 0.20 9.59
N GLY A 95 -31.86 -0.43 10.76
CA GLY A 95 -32.34 -1.80 10.95
C GLY A 95 -31.51 -2.62 11.92
N ASN A 96 -31.80 -3.91 11.99
CA ASN A 96 -31.03 -4.86 12.80
C ASN A 96 -30.64 -6.07 11.95
N ILE A 97 -29.35 -6.17 11.61
CA ILE A 97 -28.82 -7.30 10.83
C ILE A 97 -28.75 -8.57 11.68
N GLY A 98 -28.82 -8.44 13.00
CA GLY A 98 -28.82 -9.55 13.95
C GLY A 98 -27.43 -10.09 14.20
N GLU A 99 -27.35 -11.41 14.40
CA GLU A 99 -26.11 -12.08 14.73
C GLU A 99 -25.26 -12.39 13.50
N LEU A 100 -23.99 -12.04 13.59
CA LEU A 100 -22.93 -12.45 12.67
C LEU A 100 -22.37 -13.79 13.11
N LYS A 101 -21.91 -14.58 12.14
CA LYS A 101 -21.08 -15.77 12.36
C LYS A 101 -19.74 -15.50 11.70
N LEU A 102 -18.68 -15.44 12.50
CA LEU A 102 -17.32 -15.37 12.02
C LEU A 102 -16.94 -16.69 11.32
N ASN A 103 -16.30 -16.59 10.17
CA ASN A 103 -15.67 -17.68 9.42
C ASN A 103 -14.28 -17.20 9.01
N ASP A 104 -13.43 -18.08 8.51
CA ASP A 104 -12.06 -17.71 8.13
C ASP A 104 -12.07 -16.67 6.99
N GLY A 105 -11.57 -15.46 7.23
CA GLY A 105 -11.52 -14.37 6.24
C GLY A 105 -12.84 -13.67 5.88
N PHE A 106 -13.96 -13.95 6.58
CA PHE A 106 -15.24 -13.24 6.36
C PHE A 106 -16.26 -13.48 7.51
N ALA A 107 -17.35 -12.73 7.51
CA ALA A 107 -18.50 -13.00 8.39
C ALA A 107 -19.80 -13.15 7.62
N THR A 108 -20.70 -14.01 8.12
CA THR A 108 -22.04 -14.19 7.56
C THR A 108 -23.11 -13.69 8.51
N VAL A 109 -24.11 -13.01 7.97
CA VAL A 109 -25.35 -12.72 8.70
C VAL A 109 -26.15 -14.01 8.86
N ARG A 110 -26.47 -14.41 10.10
CA ARG A 110 -27.35 -15.55 10.35
C ARG A 110 -28.69 -15.33 9.62
N ARG A 111 -29.10 -16.28 8.79
CA ARG A 111 -30.18 -16.09 7.81
C ARG A 111 -31.56 -15.95 8.48
N SER A 112 -32.31 -14.90 8.10
CA SER A 112 -33.74 -14.73 8.41
C SER A 112 -34.44 -13.95 7.29
N ARG A 113 -35.69 -14.30 6.95
CA ARG A 113 -36.47 -13.62 5.89
C ARG A 113 -36.63 -12.11 6.12
N ARG A 114 -36.57 -11.63 7.37
CA ARG A 114 -36.62 -10.20 7.68
C ARG A 114 -35.30 -9.49 7.37
N ARG A 115 -34.17 -10.20 7.49
CA ARG A 115 -32.82 -9.66 7.28
C ARG A 115 -32.49 -9.47 5.80
N SER A 116 -33.02 -10.33 4.92
CA SER A 116 -32.78 -10.21 3.47
C SER A 116 -33.31 -8.94 2.84
N ARG A 117 -34.20 -8.20 3.51
CA ARG A 117 -34.66 -6.88 3.07
C ARG A 117 -33.66 -5.77 3.36
N LEU A 118 -32.72 -6.00 4.28
CA LEU A 118 -31.68 -5.04 4.67
C LEU A 118 -30.48 -5.07 3.71
N PHE A 119 -30.35 -6.09 2.88
CA PHE A 119 -29.29 -6.22 1.89
C PHE A 119 -29.85 -5.96 0.50
N ASN A 120 -29.04 -5.36 -0.37
CA ASN A 120 -29.42 -5.08 -1.75
C ASN A 120 -29.46 -6.40 -2.57
N SER A 121 -29.95 -6.33 -3.81
CA SER A 121 -30.01 -7.49 -4.70
C SER A 121 -28.72 -7.77 -5.47
N LYS A 122 -27.66 -6.96 -5.29
CA LYS A 122 -26.37 -7.23 -5.93
C LYS A 122 -25.77 -8.48 -5.28
N ARG A 123 -25.39 -9.43 -6.12
CA ARG A 123 -24.93 -10.75 -5.71
C ARG A 123 -23.55 -11.02 -6.26
N VAL A 124 -22.70 -11.57 -5.41
CA VAL A 124 -21.40 -12.14 -5.76
C VAL A 124 -21.47 -13.66 -5.60
N SER A 125 -20.52 -14.36 -6.22
CA SER A 125 -20.34 -15.81 -6.01
C SER A 125 -20.06 -16.09 -4.54
N PHE A 126 -20.54 -17.22 -4.01
CA PHE A 126 -20.39 -17.53 -2.59
C PHE A 126 -20.35 -19.02 -2.31
N ASN A 127 -19.43 -19.41 -1.43
CA ASN A 127 -19.32 -20.72 -0.81
C ASN A 127 -19.43 -20.55 0.72
N SER A 128 -20.19 -21.43 1.39
CA SER A 128 -20.40 -21.31 2.84
C SER A 128 -19.17 -21.55 3.70
N THR A 129 -18.15 -22.21 3.14
CA THR A 129 -16.90 -22.56 3.82
C THR A 129 -15.83 -21.50 3.55
N THR A 130 -15.66 -21.11 2.29
CA THR A 130 -14.56 -20.21 1.85
C THR A 130 -15.01 -18.77 1.59
N GLY A 131 -16.30 -18.45 1.74
CA GLY A 131 -16.81 -17.09 1.56
C GLY A 131 -17.02 -16.69 0.11
N THR A 132 -16.86 -15.39 -0.16
CA THR A 132 -16.78 -14.85 -1.52
C THR A 132 -15.39 -15.13 -2.09
N PRO A 133 -15.16 -15.04 -3.41
CA PRO A 133 -13.87 -15.37 -4.01
C PRO A 133 -12.65 -14.75 -3.31
N GLY A 134 -12.67 -13.44 -3.01
CA GLY A 134 -11.57 -12.74 -2.34
C GLY A 134 -11.51 -12.85 -0.81
N SER A 135 -12.48 -13.52 -0.18
CA SER A 135 -12.49 -13.67 1.28
C SER A 135 -11.22 -14.35 1.78
N GLY A 136 -10.48 -13.70 2.68
CA GLY A 136 -9.21 -14.19 3.22
C GLY A 136 -8.03 -14.14 2.24
N LYS A 137 -8.16 -13.45 1.10
CA LYS A 137 -7.15 -13.36 0.04
C LYS A 137 -6.81 -11.94 -0.40
N LEU A 138 -7.35 -10.94 0.31
CA LEU A 138 -7.28 -9.52 -0.06
C LEU A 138 -7.75 -9.23 -1.49
N GLY A 139 -8.62 -10.09 -2.03
CA GLY A 139 -9.13 -9.98 -3.40
C GLY A 139 -8.19 -10.42 -4.52
N LEU A 140 -6.97 -10.90 -4.21
CA LEU A 140 -6.08 -11.53 -5.20
C LEU A 140 -6.66 -12.86 -5.72
N VAL A 141 -7.54 -12.79 -6.72
CA VAL A 141 -8.24 -13.93 -7.30
C VAL A 141 -8.56 -13.76 -8.77
N GLN A 142 -8.43 -14.86 -9.52
CA GLN A 142 -8.90 -14.86 -10.90
C GLN A 142 -10.44 -14.85 -10.96
N VAL A 143 -11.02 -13.83 -11.58
CA VAL A 143 -12.45 -13.76 -11.89
C VAL A 143 -12.67 -13.84 -13.42
N GLN A 144 -13.51 -14.78 -13.89
CA GLN A 144 -13.64 -15.06 -15.32
C GLN A 144 -14.18 -13.88 -16.16
N SER A 145 -13.55 -13.70 -17.34
CA SER A 145 -13.66 -12.61 -18.35
C SER A 145 -15.04 -12.10 -18.83
N SER A 146 -16.15 -12.71 -18.44
CA SER A 146 -17.48 -12.14 -18.70
C SER A 146 -17.87 -11.07 -17.67
N ALA A 147 -17.26 -11.11 -16.48
CA ALA A 147 -17.26 -10.00 -15.52
C ALA A 147 -16.29 -8.89 -15.97
N SER A 148 -15.05 -9.24 -16.37
CA SER A 148 -14.04 -8.24 -16.79
C SER A 148 -14.42 -7.44 -18.05
N ARG A 149 -15.23 -8.01 -18.97
CA ARG A 149 -15.79 -7.27 -20.14
C ARG A 149 -16.79 -6.15 -19.78
N PHE A 150 -17.31 -6.12 -18.55
CA PHE A 150 -18.11 -5.00 -18.03
C PHE A 150 -17.28 -4.00 -17.22
N VAL A 151 -16.09 -4.40 -16.77
CA VAL A 151 -15.16 -3.64 -15.93
C VAL A 151 -14.38 -2.63 -16.80
N SER A 152 -13.94 -3.03 -18.00
CA SER A 152 -13.29 -2.13 -18.99
C SER A 152 -14.20 -1.04 -19.60
N ARG A 153 -15.52 -1.14 -19.43
CA ARG A 153 -16.49 -0.15 -19.92
C ARG A 153 -16.93 0.86 -18.86
N ALA A 154 -16.43 0.75 -17.64
CA ALA A 154 -16.81 1.55 -16.49
C ALA A 154 -15.67 2.41 -15.95
N SER A 155 -14.71 2.81 -16.79
CA SER A 155 -13.60 3.75 -16.48
C SER A 155 -14.03 5.13 -15.95
N GLY A 156 -15.33 5.36 -15.71
CA GLY A 156 -15.86 6.54 -15.00
C GLY A 156 -16.61 6.22 -13.69
N ASN A 157 -16.61 4.97 -13.20
CA ASN A 157 -17.39 4.54 -12.03
C ASN A 157 -16.59 3.72 -10.99
N ALA A 158 -15.33 3.36 -11.25
CA ALA A 158 -14.48 2.75 -10.24
C ALA A 158 -14.23 3.74 -9.11
N ARG A 159 -14.42 3.27 -7.87
CA ARG A 159 -14.31 4.07 -6.65
C ARG A 159 -13.88 3.15 -5.53
N PRO A 160 -13.17 3.64 -4.51
CA PRO A 160 -12.60 2.77 -3.47
C PRO A 160 -13.64 1.93 -2.71
N GLY A 161 -14.90 2.37 -2.64
CA GLY A 161 -15.95 1.62 -1.94
C GLY A 161 -16.80 0.67 -2.79
N ILE A 162 -16.51 0.58 -4.09
CA ILE A 162 -17.13 -0.38 -5.01
C ILE A 162 -16.32 -1.68 -5.01
N ASP A 163 -16.95 -2.76 -5.43
CA ASP A 163 -16.39 -4.10 -5.64
C ASP A 163 -16.46 -4.34 -7.15
N SER A 164 -15.37 -4.01 -7.84
CA SER A 164 -15.31 -3.85 -9.30
C SER A 164 -15.34 -5.19 -10.03
N ASP A 165 -14.55 -6.16 -9.59
CA ASP A 165 -14.43 -7.50 -10.18
C ASP A 165 -15.49 -8.49 -9.65
N ARG A 166 -16.19 -8.14 -8.55
CA ARG A 166 -17.25 -8.92 -7.89
C ARG A 166 -16.75 -10.13 -7.09
N ASP A 167 -15.57 -10.02 -6.52
CA ASP A 167 -14.99 -11.00 -5.61
C ASP A 167 -15.51 -10.87 -4.15
N GLY A 168 -16.24 -9.78 -3.85
CA GLY A 168 -16.84 -9.46 -2.56
C GLY A 168 -16.03 -8.50 -1.68
N ILE A 169 -14.88 -8.02 -2.13
CA ILE A 169 -13.99 -7.07 -1.46
C ILE A 169 -14.17 -5.69 -2.13
N PRO A 170 -14.31 -4.60 -1.36
CA PRO A 170 -14.29 -3.26 -1.96
C PRO A 170 -12.85 -2.88 -2.34
N ASN A 171 -12.67 -2.16 -3.45
CA ASN A 171 -11.38 -1.71 -3.97
C ASN A 171 -10.45 -1.04 -2.92
N ALA A 172 -10.99 -0.43 -1.87
CA ALA A 172 -10.20 0.15 -0.76
C ALA A 172 -9.42 -0.87 0.08
N PHE A 173 -9.73 -2.17 -0.03
CA PHE A 173 -9.06 -3.29 0.63
C PHE A 173 -8.67 -4.41 -0.35
N ASP A 174 -8.98 -4.22 -1.62
CA ASP A 174 -8.69 -5.16 -2.69
C ASP A 174 -7.30 -4.83 -3.24
N VAL A 175 -6.53 -5.86 -3.59
CA VAL A 175 -5.22 -5.69 -4.22
C VAL A 175 -5.24 -6.07 -5.70
N ASP A 176 -6.36 -6.58 -6.22
CA ASP A 176 -6.56 -7.04 -7.60
C ASP A 176 -7.99 -6.65 -8.04
N ASP A 177 -8.21 -5.35 -8.28
CA ASP A 177 -9.53 -4.77 -8.45
C ASP A 177 -10.27 -5.16 -9.74
N ASN A 178 -9.57 -5.87 -10.63
CA ASN A 178 -10.08 -6.34 -11.91
C ASN A 178 -10.08 -7.88 -12.05
N GLY A 179 -9.50 -8.59 -11.08
CA GLY A 179 -9.52 -10.04 -10.93
C GLY A 179 -8.64 -10.78 -11.93
N ASP A 180 -7.48 -10.20 -12.30
CA ASP A 180 -6.53 -10.75 -13.26
C ASP A 180 -5.27 -11.39 -12.66
N LEU A 181 -5.18 -11.42 -11.32
CA LEU A 181 -4.06 -11.92 -10.52
C LEU A 181 -2.80 -11.06 -10.58
N VAL A 182 -2.90 -9.81 -11.04
CA VAL A 182 -1.83 -8.82 -10.98
C VAL A 182 -2.21 -7.80 -9.91
N PHE A 183 -1.24 -7.45 -9.06
CA PHE A 183 -1.48 -6.41 -8.06
C PHE A 183 -1.79 -5.08 -8.75
N ASP A 184 -2.79 -4.36 -8.25
CA ASP A 184 -3.20 -3.05 -8.78
C ASP A 184 -2.00 -2.09 -8.91
N SER A 185 -1.10 -2.15 -7.94
CA SER A 185 0.05 -1.28 -7.89
C SER A 185 1.09 -1.56 -8.98
N VAL A 186 1.08 -2.72 -9.63
CA VAL A 186 1.94 -3.03 -10.79
C VAL A 186 1.15 -3.21 -12.08
N ASP A 187 -0.18 -3.26 -12.01
CA ASP A 187 -1.06 -3.42 -13.16
C ASP A 187 -1.35 -2.08 -13.87
N PRO A 188 -0.95 -1.90 -15.14
CA PRO A 188 -1.36 -0.73 -15.91
C PRO A 188 -2.88 -0.67 -16.21
N ALA A 189 -3.63 -1.75 -15.98
CA ALA A 189 -5.07 -1.83 -16.15
C ALA A 189 -5.87 -1.64 -14.85
N ALA A 190 -5.20 -1.42 -13.71
CA ALA A 190 -5.83 -1.09 -12.43
C ALA A 190 -6.65 0.20 -12.51
N PHE A 191 -7.64 0.34 -11.63
CA PHE A 191 -8.44 1.56 -11.61
C PHE A 191 -7.77 2.71 -10.86
N ASP A 192 -7.67 3.86 -11.53
CA ASP A 192 -7.27 5.12 -10.89
C ASP A 192 -8.47 5.80 -10.20
N PHE A 193 -8.28 6.26 -8.97
CA PHE A 193 -9.30 6.94 -8.17
C PHE A 193 -9.13 8.46 -8.24
N ASN A 194 -10.00 9.12 -9.03
CA ASN A 194 -9.98 10.58 -9.27
C ASN A 194 -10.28 11.49 -8.05
N ASP A 195 -10.45 10.96 -6.83
CA ASP A 195 -10.82 11.71 -5.63
C ASP A 195 -9.64 11.80 -4.65
N LEU A 196 -9.75 12.65 -3.62
CA LEU A 196 -8.89 12.71 -2.42
C LEU A 196 -8.73 11.32 -1.76
N PHE A 197 -7.89 10.46 -2.33
CA PHE A 197 -7.59 9.14 -1.84
C PHE A 197 -6.17 9.15 -1.27
N PRO A 198 -5.99 8.81 0.01
CA PRO A 198 -4.68 8.71 0.61
C PRO A 198 -3.85 7.60 0.01
N GLU A 199 -2.56 7.83 -0.11
CA GLU A 199 -1.57 6.86 -0.52
C GLU A 199 -0.82 6.34 0.71
N VAL A 200 -0.50 5.05 0.68
CA VAL A 200 0.35 4.38 1.66
C VAL A 200 1.33 3.52 0.88
N PHE A 201 2.61 3.76 1.09
CA PHE A 201 3.65 3.02 0.40
C PHE A 201 4.85 2.75 1.30
N SER A 202 5.65 1.77 0.89
CA SER A 202 6.84 1.31 1.60
C SER A 202 8.11 1.69 0.86
N ASP A 203 9.15 2.04 1.63
CA ASP A 203 10.50 2.25 1.12
C ASP A 203 11.46 1.33 1.88
N LEU A 204 12.18 0.49 1.14
CA LEU A 204 13.22 -0.37 1.67
C LEU A 204 14.55 -0.10 0.96
N SER A 205 15.35 0.76 1.57
CA SER A 205 16.62 1.23 1.03
C SER A 205 17.79 0.80 1.92
N VAL A 206 18.82 0.19 1.33
CA VAL A 206 19.96 -0.36 2.07
C VAL A 206 21.30 -0.23 1.35
N GLU A 207 22.37 -0.25 2.14
CA GLU A 207 23.73 -0.42 1.62
C GLU A 207 23.96 -1.85 1.11
N MET A 208 24.94 -2.03 0.21
CA MET A 208 25.25 -3.34 -0.38
C MET A 208 25.54 -4.43 0.66
N TYR A 209 26.13 -4.09 1.81
CA TYR A 209 26.46 -5.03 2.88
C TYR A 209 25.26 -5.40 3.77
N GLU A 210 24.15 -4.67 3.67
CA GLU A 210 22.89 -4.95 4.37
C GLU A 210 21.84 -5.59 3.44
N THR A 211 22.19 -5.77 2.17
CA THR A 211 21.30 -6.33 1.16
C THR A 211 20.98 -7.79 1.45
N LEU A 212 19.68 -8.10 1.44
CA LEU A 212 19.17 -9.46 1.38
C LEU A 212 18.36 -9.62 0.09
N ASN A 213 18.49 -10.79 -0.55
CA ASN A 213 17.65 -11.23 -1.66
C ASN A 213 17.59 -12.76 -1.67
N ILE A 214 16.39 -13.32 -1.70
CA ILE A 214 16.17 -14.79 -1.59
C ILE A 214 16.70 -15.52 -2.83
N ASN A 215 16.84 -14.82 -3.96
CA ASN A 215 17.43 -15.39 -5.17
C ASN A 215 18.96 -15.56 -5.06
N ALA A 216 19.61 -14.82 -4.16
CA ALA A 216 21.05 -14.85 -3.97
C ALA A 216 21.49 -16.02 -3.08
N ALA A 217 20.77 -16.24 -1.99
CA ALA A 217 21.09 -17.26 -0.98
C ALA A 217 19.85 -17.58 -0.13
N GLU A 218 19.94 -18.63 0.69
CA GLU A 218 18.96 -18.87 1.75
C GLU A 218 19.00 -17.73 2.76
N VAL A 219 17.86 -17.11 3.03
CA VAL A 219 17.70 -16.01 3.98
C VAL A 219 16.82 -16.48 5.13
N SER A 220 17.26 -16.26 6.37
CA SER A 220 16.46 -16.63 7.53
C SER A 220 15.38 -15.57 7.82
N THR A 221 14.32 -15.97 8.54
CA THR A 221 13.31 -15.01 9.02
C THR A 221 13.93 -13.96 9.95
N GLU A 222 14.99 -14.31 10.70
CA GLU A 222 15.67 -13.37 11.60
C GLU A 222 16.42 -12.28 10.81
N ASP A 223 17.09 -12.65 9.71
CA ASP A 223 17.75 -11.68 8.84
C ASP A 223 16.75 -10.70 8.21
N ILE A 224 15.61 -11.21 7.74
CA ILE A 224 14.53 -10.38 7.20
C ILE A 224 13.94 -9.49 8.30
N ASP A 225 13.69 -10.03 9.49
CA ASP A 225 13.17 -9.26 10.62
C ASP A 225 14.10 -8.09 10.99
N ASP A 226 15.42 -8.31 10.97
CA ASP A 226 16.40 -7.27 11.26
C ASP A 226 16.48 -6.24 10.13
N LEU A 227 16.41 -6.67 8.87
CA LEU A 227 16.31 -5.77 7.71
C LEU A 227 15.08 -4.87 7.80
N ILE A 228 13.90 -5.46 8.06
CA ILE A 228 12.64 -4.73 8.19
C ILE A 228 12.66 -3.79 9.40
N TYR A 229 13.14 -4.25 10.56
CA TYR A 229 13.19 -3.44 11.77
C TYR A 229 14.07 -2.19 11.62
N ASN A 230 15.16 -2.29 10.85
CA ASN A 230 16.14 -1.23 10.70
C ASN A 230 15.87 -0.30 9.52
N ASN A 231 15.34 -0.83 8.41
CA ASN A 231 15.36 -0.12 7.12
C ASN A 231 13.99 0.10 6.48
N LEU A 232 12.94 -0.67 6.83
CA LEU A 232 11.61 -0.46 6.25
C LEU A 232 11.01 0.86 6.74
N SER A 233 10.73 1.77 5.82
CA SER A 233 9.94 2.96 6.06
C SER A 233 8.54 2.79 5.47
N LEU A 234 7.52 3.29 6.16
CA LEU A 234 6.20 3.49 5.60
C LEU A 234 5.93 4.98 5.46
N VAL A 235 5.38 5.38 4.33
CA VAL A 235 5.02 6.76 4.01
C VAL A 235 3.53 6.85 3.74
N PHE A 236 2.91 7.87 4.32
CA PHE A 236 1.48 8.15 4.23
C PHE A 236 1.33 9.53 3.63
N LEU A 237 0.59 9.64 2.53
CA LEU A 237 0.49 10.85 1.74
C LEU A 237 -0.97 11.16 1.42
N VAL A 238 -1.34 12.43 1.54
CA VAL A 238 -2.63 12.96 1.09
C VAL A 238 -2.39 14.23 0.30
N ILE A 239 -2.68 14.19 -1.00
CA ILE A 239 -2.64 15.35 -1.89
C ILE A 239 -4.08 15.80 -2.18
N PRO A 240 -4.52 16.96 -1.65
CA PRO A 240 -5.86 17.43 -1.88
C PRO A 240 -6.09 17.95 -3.29
N ASN A 241 -7.08 17.39 -3.97
CA ASN A 241 -7.60 17.91 -5.23
C ASN A 241 -8.94 18.64 -4.95
N GLU A 242 -8.95 19.97 -5.07
CA GLU A 242 -10.12 20.87 -4.96
C GLU A 242 -10.77 21.08 -3.59
N VAL A 243 -10.43 20.29 -2.57
CA VAL A 243 -11.00 20.42 -1.22
C VAL A 243 -9.99 21.02 -0.25
N GLU A 244 -10.42 22.05 0.48
CA GLU A 244 -9.63 22.60 1.58
C GLU A 244 -9.61 21.62 2.76
N VAL A 245 -8.44 21.02 2.97
CA VAL A 245 -8.14 20.10 4.08
C VAL A 245 -7.43 20.90 5.17
N THR A 246 -7.94 20.81 6.39
CA THR A 246 -7.42 21.56 7.54
C THR A 246 -6.49 20.72 8.43
N SER A 247 -6.73 19.41 8.50
CA SER A 247 -5.87 18.45 9.19
C SER A 247 -6.08 17.05 8.63
N VAL A 248 -5.07 16.21 8.78
CA VAL A 248 -5.13 14.79 8.47
C VAL A 248 -4.52 14.02 9.63
N ASP A 249 -5.27 13.06 10.16
CA ASP A 249 -4.83 12.18 11.24
C ASP A 249 -4.87 10.71 10.81
N LEU A 250 -4.00 9.89 11.40
CA LEU A 250 -3.85 8.48 11.08
C LEU A 250 -4.41 7.59 12.20
N ASP A 251 -5.57 6.96 11.99
CA ASP A 251 -6.07 5.90 12.87
C ASP A 251 -5.49 4.55 12.42
N CYS A 252 -4.39 4.16 13.08
CA CYS A 252 -3.73 2.86 12.94
C CYS A 252 -4.50 1.68 13.56
N SER A 253 -5.73 1.90 14.01
CA SER A 253 -6.59 0.92 14.67
C SER A 253 -5.94 0.28 15.90
N GLY A 254 -5.28 -0.86 15.75
CA GLY A 254 -4.49 -1.47 16.81
C GLY A 254 -3.24 -2.15 16.30
N LEU A 255 -2.70 -1.64 15.17
CA LEU A 255 -1.42 -2.08 14.64
C LEU A 255 -0.33 -1.84 15.68
N PRO A 256 0.53 -2.83 15.96
CA PRO A 256 1.49 -2.76 17.06
C PRO A 256 2.52 -1.64 16.87
N TYR A 257 2.79 -1.23 15.64
CA TYR A 257 3.77 -0.20 15.33
C TYR A 257 3.23 1.23 15.43
N CYS A 258 1.98 1.53 15.10
CA CYS A 258 1.52 2.92 15.05
C CYS A 258 0.27 3.24 15.87
N ASN A 259 -0.20 2.31 16.71
CA ASN A 259 -1.26 2.63 17.66
C ASN A 259 -0.81 3.67 18.72
N SER A 260 -1.76 4.44 19.23
CA SER A 260 -1.48 5.56 20.14
C SER A 260 -1.01 5.17 21.54
N GLU A 261 -1.19 3.91 21.97
CA GLU A 261 -0.87 3.46 23.33
C GLU A 261 0.52 2.85 23.44
N THR A 262 0.92 1.98 22.51
CA THR A 262 2.16 1.19 22.56
C THR A 262 2.96 1.20 21.26
N GLY A 263 2.57 2.03 20.28
CA GLY A 263 3.22 2.11 18.97
C GLY A 263 4.73 2.29 19.06
N THR A 264 5.47 1.48 18.30
CA THR A 264 6.94 1.48 18.19
C THR A 264 7.48 2.39 17.09
N ALA A 265 6.61 2.90 16.21
CA ALA A 265 7.01 3.63 15.02
C ALA A 265 7.75 4.91 15.36
N VAL A 266 8.84 5.18 14.64
CA VAL A 266 9.70 6.35 14.82
C VAL A 266 9.70 7.19 13.56
N ILE A 267 9.43 8.49 13.71
CA ILE A 267 9.36 9.44 12.61
C ILE A 267 10.75 9.59 11.96
N ARG A 268 10.82 9.38 10.64
CA ARG A 268 12.02 9.63 9.81
C ARG A 268 11.83 10.85 8.90
N GLY A 269 10.57 11.18 8.63
CA GLY A 269 10.17 12.20 7.68
C GLY A 269 10.08 11.67 6.26
N PRO A 270 9.52 12.49 5.38
CA PRO A 270 10.27 12.82 4.18
C PRO A 270 10.76 14.28 4.24
N GLN A 271 11.78 14.58 3.45
CA GLN A 271 12.59 15.81 3.53
C GLN A 271 11.79 17.08 3.25
N GLU A 272 10.63 16.96 2.60
CA GLU A 272 9.74 18.00 2.11
C GLU A 272 8.82 18.59 3.20
N SER A 273 8.85 18.03 4.40
CA SER A 273 8.06 18.48 5.56
C SER A 273 8.94 19.19 6.59
N PRO A 274 8.99 20.54 6.61
CA PRO A 274 10.04 21.31 7.30
C PRO A 274 10.02 21.26 8.84
N ASN A 275 9.02 20.62 9.47
CA ASN A 275 8.83 20.65 10.94
C ASN A 275 8.46 19.26 11.53
N LEU A 276 8.92 18.17 10.94
CA LEU A 276 8.69 16.85 11.52
C LEU A 276 9.64 16.58 12.71
N PRO A 277 9.15 16.05 13.84
CA PRO A 277 9.98 15.67 14.98
C PRO A 277 10.71 14.35 14.71
N ILE A 278 11.76 14.41 13.87
CA ILE A 278 12.53 13.24 13.46
C ILE A 278 13.16 12.55 14.68
N GLY A 279 13.03 11.22 14.73
CA GLY A 279 13.52 10.38 15.82
C GLY A 279 12.52 10.23 16.98
N GLU A 280 11.40 10.95 16.99
CA GLU A 280 10.36 10.79 17.99
C GLU A 280 9.38 9.66 17.63
N LEU A 281 8.72 9.12 18.66
CA LEU A 281 7.67 8.12 18.46
C LEU A 281 6.47 8.76 17.77
N LEU A 282 5.98 8.12 16.70
CA LEU A 282 4.84 8.59 15.92
C LEU A 282 3.60 8.89 16.78
N ARG A 283 3.32 8.04 17.77
CA ARG A 283 2.19 8.21 18.70
C ARG A 283 2.23 9.50 19.52
N ASN A 284 3.39 10.17 19.61
CA ASN A 284 3.54 11.43 20.32
C ASN A 284 3.27 12.65 19.43
N PHE A 285 3.24 12.47 18.11
CA PHE A 285 2.98 13.54 17.16
C PHE A 285 1.48 13.73 16.96
N ASP A 286 0.80 14.24 18.00
CA ASP A 286 -0.64 14.55 18.04
C ASP A 286 -0.82 15.98 18.56
N ASN A 287 -0.54 16.96 17.70
CA ASN A 287 -0.55 18.38 18.06
C ASN A 287 -1.96 18.89 18.38
N ASN A 288 -2.98 18.24 17.80
CA ASN A 288 -4.37 18.63 18.00
C ASN A 288 -5.05 17.87 19.17
N SER A 289 -4.34 16.92 19.80
CA SER A 289 -4.76 16.13 20.96
C SER A 289 -6.04 15.34 20.73
N ASN A 290 -6.25 14.82 19.52
CA ASN A 290 -7.42 14.02 19.18
C ASN A 290 -7.23 12.50 19.39
N GLY A 291 -6.03 12.09 19.81
CA GLY A 291 -5.66 10.70 20.10
C GLY A 291 -5.11 9.93 18.90
N TYR A 292 -4.83 10.60 17.79
CA TYR A 292 -4.28 10.02 16.56
C TYR A 292 -3.04 10.80 16.10
N PRO A 293 -2.00 10.13 15.57
CA PRO A 293 -0.88 10.81 14.95
C PRO A 293 -1.33 11.74 13.80
N ASP A 294 -0.79 12.94 13.77
CA ASP A 294 -0.97 13.91 12.69
C ASP A 294 -0.11 13.54 11.47
N LEU A 295 -0.54 13.95 10.28
CA LEU A 295 0.34 14.13 9.13
C LEU A 295 0.80 15.59 9.06
N ALA A 296 2.08 15.82 8.75
CA ALA A 296 2.63 17.16 8.61
C ALA A 296 2.30 17.77 7.24
N THR A 297 2.23 19.10 7.17
CA THR A 297 2.05 19.79 5.89
C THR A 297 3.31 19.70 5.03
N ARG A 298 3.14 19.36 3.75
CA ARG A 298 4.18 19.43 2.71
C ARG A 298 3.85 20.51 1.69
N SER A 299 4.88 21.08 1.05
CA SER A 299 4.72 22.20 0.12
C SER A 299 4.79 21.83 -1.37
N ASN A 300 5.36 20.68 -1.73
CA ASN A 300 5.53 20.31 -3.15
C ASN A 300 5.32 18.80 -3.41
N PRO A 301 4.21 18.39 -4.06
CA PRO A 301 2.96 19.17 -4.15
C PRO A 301 2.42 19.50 -2.75
N SER A 302 1.55 20.51 -2.68
CA SER A 302 0.90 20.89 -1.42
C SER A 302 0.02 19.74 -0.91
N GLY A 303 0.17 19.36 0.34
CA GLY A 303 -0.58 18.26 0.93
C GLY A 303 -0.18 17.95 2.36
N PHE A 304 -0.41 16.70 2.77
CA PHE A 304 -0.09 16.19 4.09
C PHE A 304 0.68 14.89 3.98
N GLU A 305 1.71 14.72 4.80
CA GLU A 305 2.58 13.57 4.72
C GLU A 305 3.23 13.22 6.05
N ILE A 306 3.51 11.94 6.25
CA ILE A 306 4.41 11.47 7.30
C ILE A 306 5.12 10.19 6.86
N GLY A 307 6.40 10.10 7.18
CA GLY A 307 7.24 8.92 6.95
C GLY A 307 7.82 8.41 8.28
N PHE A 308 7.74 7.11 8.51
CA PHE A 308 8.22 6.51 9.75
C PHE A 308 8.76 5.09 9.56
N PHE A 309 9.70 4.70 10.42
CA PHE A 309 10.10 3.31 10.59
C PHE A 309 9.11 2.60 11.51
N PRO A 310 8.44 1.51 11.10
CA PRO A 310 7.53 0.77 11.98
C PRO A 310 8.22 0.20 13.23
N ARG A 311 9.53 -0.12 13.14
CA ARG A 311 10.32 -0.75 14.23
C ARG A 311 9.67 -2.04 14.74
N VAL A 312 9.24 -2.89 13.82
CA VAL A 312 8.65 -4.19 14.11
C VAL A 312 9.25 -5.28 13.23
N LYS A 313 8.91 -6.52 13.55
CA LYS A 313 9.30 -7.74 12.82
C LYS A 313 8.19 -8.15 11.84
N THR A 314 8.49 -9.04 10.91
CA THR A 314 7.54 -9.52 9.87
C THR A 314 6.27 -10.18 10.44
N ARG A 315 6.30 -10.66 11.69
CA ARG A 315 5.11 -11.18 12.38
C ARG A 315 4.08 -10.10 12.78
N ASP A 316 4.52 -8.84 12.82
CA ASP A 316 3.80 -7.70 13.39
C ASP A 316 3.37 -6.68 12.31
N ILE A 317 3.75 -6.92 11.04
CA ILE A 317 3.36 -6.15 9.86
C ILE A 317 3.07 -7.09 8.68
N ALA A 318 1.94 -6.88 8.01
CA ALA A 318 1.48 -7.75 6.93
C ALA A 318 0.73 -6.98 5.83
N SER A 319 0.67 -7.58 4.64
CA SER A 319 -0.31 -7.22 3.63
C SER A 319 -1.73 -7.23 4.22
N GLY A 320 -2.52 -6.21 3.92
CA GLY A 320 -3.86 -6.02 4.47
C GLY A 320 -3.90 -5.31 5.82
N ASP A 321 -2.76 -4.94 6.40
CA ASP A 321 -2.74 -3.99 7.51
C ASP A 321 -3.47 -2.71 7.08
N SER A 322 -4.48 -2.33 7.86
CA SER A 322 -5.45 -1.31 7.48
C SER A 322 -5.30 -0.06 8.32
N TYR A 323 -5.43 1.08 7.65
CA TYR A 323 -5.36 2.40 8.24
C TYR A 323 -6.63 3.16 7.92
N ILE A 324 -7.00 4.09 8.78
CA ILE A 324 -8.11 5.00 8.52
C ILE A 324 -7.58 6.42 8.61
N PHE A 325 -7.59 7.12 7.49
CA PHE A 325 -7.30 8.54 7.45
C PHE A 325 -8.52 9.33 7.93
N HIS A 326 -8.32 10.15 8.95
CA HIS A 326 -9.25 11.15 9.42
C HIS A 326 -8.91 12.48 8.74
N ILE A 327 -9.68 12.85 7.72
CA ILE A 327 -9.44 14.05 6.93
C ILE A 327 -10.46 15.11 7.31
N ALA A 328 -10.02 16.12 8.06
CA ALA A 328 -10.84 17.27 8.40
C ALA A 328 -10.85 18.26 7.23
N THR A 329 -12.05 18.68 6.84
CA THR A 329 -12.26 19.69 5.80
C THR A 329 -13.20 20.77 6.31
N THR A 330 -13.30 21.88 5.58
CA THR A 330 -14.31 22.92 5.86
C THR A 330 -15.76 22.41 5.78
N LYS A 331 -16.00 21.26 5.13
CA LYS A 331 -17.32 20.61 5.00
C LYS A 331 -17.57 19.52 6.06
N GLY A 332 -16.58 19.22 6.91
CA GLY A 332 -16.64 18.20 7.94
C GLY A 332 -15.59 17.10 7.78
N LEU A 333 -15.66 16.10 8.67
CA LEU A 333 -14.70 15.00 8.76
C LEU A 333 -15.05 13.87 7.80
N ARG A 334 -14.08 13.47 6.97
CA ARG A 334 -14.12 12.25 6.16
C ARG A 334 -13.21 11.20 6.78
N ARG A 335 -13.65 9.95 6.78
CA ARG A 335 -12.83 8.81 7.19
C ARG A 335 -12.62 7.90 5.99
N ILE A 336 -11.39 7.68 5.60
CA ILE A 336 -11.04 6.92 4.40
C ILE A 336 -10.17 5.75 4.84
N PRO A 337 -10.69 4.50 4.79
CA PRO A 337 -9.87 3.34 5.02
C PRO A 337 -8.99 3.05 3.80
N VAL A 338 -7.78 2.57 4.05
CA VAL A 338 -6.85 2.05 3.05
C VAL A 338 -6.09 0.86 3.65
N THR A 339 -5.44 0.06 2.80
CA THR A 339 -4.61 -1.08 3.20
C THR A 339 -3.19 -0.93 2.70
N LEU A 340 -2.23 -1.50 3.43
CA LEU A 340 -0.92 -1.82 2.88
C LEU A 340 -1.07 -3.04 1.95
N PRO A 341 -0.97 -2.90 0.62
CA PRO A 341 -1.16 -4.03 -0.29
C PRO A 341 -0.06 -5.07 -0.08
N TYR A 342 1.19 -4.62 0.02
CA TYR A 342 2.36 -5.39 0.41
C TYR A 342 3.49 -4.44 0.85
N TYR A 343 4.60 -5.04 1.28
CA TYR A 343 5.88 -4.37 1.44
C TYR A 343 6.99 -5.31 0.97
N PHE A 344 8.12 -4.74 0.55
CA PHE A 344 9.29 -5.54 0.21
C PHE A 344 9.95 -6.11 1.46
N VAL A 345 10.32 -7.39 1.44
CA VAL A 345 11.10 -8.07 2.50
C VAL A 345 12.57 -8.25 2.14
N THR A 346 12.91 -7.95 0.90
CA THR A 346 14.26 -7.96 0.34
C THR A 346 14.38 -6.81 -0.65
N THR A 347 15.61 -6.44 -0.99
CA THR A 347 15.82 -5.39 -1.97
C THR A 347 16.05 -5.96 -3.36
N THR A 348 15.90 -5.13 -4.40
CA THR A 348 16.59 -5.45 -5.65
C THR A 348 18.09 -5.55 -5.34
N ALA A 349 18.78 -6.48 -5.97
CA ALA A 349 20.17 -6.79 -5.63
C ALA A 349 20.99 -7.05 -6.89
N LEU A 350 22.17 -6.43 -6.96
CA LEU A 350 23.17 -6.67 -8.00
C LEU A 350 23.67 -8.11 -7.89
N ALA A 351 23.28 -8.95 -8.84
CA ALA A 351 23.74 -10.33 -8.96
C ALA A 351 25.15 -10.38 -9.58
N SER A 352 25.36 -9.63 -10.66
CA SER A 352 26.66 -9.50 -11.32
C SER A 352 26.74 -8.23 -12.15
N TYR A 353 27.94 -7.87 -12.58
CA TYR A 353 28.17 -6.76 -13.47
C TYR A 353 29.28 -7.05 -14.48
N ASP A 354 29.26 -6.34 -15.62
CA ASP A 354 30.33 -6.33 -16.62
C ASP A 354 30.66 -4.88 -16.98
N ASP A 355 31.92 -4.50 -16.76
CA ASP A 355 32.48 -3.18 -17.08
C ASP A 355 33.38 -3.22 -18.33
N GLY A 356 33.19 -4.22 -19.19
CA GLY A 356 33.99 -4.49 -20.37
C GLY A 356 35.22 -5.39 -20.10
N SER A 357 35.47 -5.77 -18.85
CA SER A 357 36.52 -6.75 -18.49
C SER A 357 36.00 -8.17 -18.29
N GLY A 358 34.72 -8.40 -18.55
CA GLY A 358 34.02 -9.66 -18.35
C GLY A 358 33.13 -9.66 -17.10
N ILE A 359 32.22 -10.62 -17.04
CA ILE A 359 31.22 -10.74 -15.98
C ILE A 359 31.88 -11.04 -14.63
N LYS A 360 31.49 -10.26 -13.62
CA LYS A 360 31.91 -10.36 -12.22
C LYS A 360 30.69 -10.59 -11.34
N GLU A 361 30.62 -11.78 -10.75
CA GLU A 361 29.54 -12.19 -9.84
C GLU A 361 29.69 -11.56 -8.45
N ILE A 362 28.56 -11.20 -7.83
CA ILE A 362 28.49 -10.77 -6.43
C ILE A 362 28.04 -11.94 -5.57
N SER A 363 28.78 -12.21 -4.50
CA SER A 363 28.41 -13.20 -3.50
C SER A 363 27.84 -12.50 -2.26
N TYR A 364 26.60 -12.85 -1.90
CA TYR A 364 25.97 -12.37 -0.68
C TYR A 364 26.10 -13.40 0.46
N PRO A 365 26.18 -12.96 1.73
CA PRO A 365 26.20 -11.56 2.16
C PRO A 365 27.55 -10.87 1.86
N VAL A 366 27.50 -9.57 1.53
CA VAL A 366 28.69 -8.73 1.36
C VAL A 366 29.10 -8.18 2.73
N SER A 367 30.38 -8.22 3.08
CA SER A 367 30.86 -7.63 4.34
C SER A 367 30.88 -6.09 4.26
N GLN A 368 30.95 -5.41 5.40
CA GLN A 368 31.08 -3.94 5.45
C GLN A 368 32.33 -3.41 4.72
N GLU A 369 33.35 -4.26 4.53
CA GLU A 369 34.59 -3.96 3.79
C GLU A 369 34.61 -4.62 2.40
N GLY A 370 33.52 -5.28 2.00
CA GLY A 370 33.38 -6.00 0.74
C GLY A 370 33.19 -5.08 -0.46
N ALA A 371 33.36 -5.63 -1.66
CA ALA A 371 33.23 -4.87 -2.90
C ALA A 371 31.84 -4.22 -3.02
N GLY A 372 31.83 -2.93 -3.35
CA GLY A 372 30.62 -2.11 -3.55
C GLY A 372 30.04 -1.53 -2.26
N SER A 373 30.68 -1.79 -1.11
CA SER A 373 30.42 -1.09 0.15
C SER A 373 31.03 0.31 0.17
N PRO A 374 30.62 1.16 1.15
CA PRO A 374 31.29 2.44 1.35
C PRO A 374 32.80 2.34 1.62
N ALA A 375 33.27 1.25 2.23
CA ALA A 375 34.69 1.07 2.56
C ALA A 375 35.51 0.56 1.38
N SER A 376 34.89 -0.20 0.45
CA SER A 376 35.56 -0.76 -0.71
C SER A 376 34.72 -0.63 -1.99
N PRO A 377 34.66 0.58 -2.60
CA PRO A 377 33.94 0.78 -3.85
C PRO A 377 34.44 -0.14 -4.97
N ILE A 378 33.54 -0.59 -5.84
CA ILE A 378 33.90 -1.35 -7.05
C ILE A 378 34.63 -0.40 -8.01
N THR A 379 35.88 -0.71 -8.34
CA THR A 379 36.62 0.03 -9.37
C THR A 379 36.26 -0.48 -10.76
N LEU A 380 35.70 0.39 -11.59
CA LEU A 380 35.27 0.06 -12.94
C LEU A 380 36.39 0.26 -13.95
N ALA A 381 36.46 -0.64 -14.94
CA ALA A 381 37.34 -0.51 -16.10
C ALA A 381 36.75 0.38 -17.21
N SER A 382 35.44 0.63 -17.18
CA SER A 382 34.69 1.40 -18.17
C SER A 382 33.54 2.17 -17.52
N THR A 383 33.07 3.23 -18.17
CA THR A 383 31.83 3.94 -17.82
C THR A 383 30.58 3.31 -18.43
N SER A 384 30.73 2.29 -19.28
CA SER A 384 29.64 1.44 -19.75
C SER A 384 29.53 0.23 -18.84
N LEU A 385 28.44 0.12 -18.08
CA LEU A 385 28.24 -0.90 -17.06
C LEU A 385 27.00 -1.74 -17.38
N THR A 386 27.17 -3.02 -17.69
CA THR A 386 26.06 -3.97 -17.72
C THR A 386 25.83 -4.49 -16.31
N VAL A 387 24.59 -4.41 -15.83
CA VAL A 387 24.18 -4.94 -14.53
C VAL A 387 23.18 -6.06 -14.72
N ASN A 388 23.34 -7.10 -13.90
CA ASN A 388 22.37 -8.18 -13.72
C ASN A 388 21.81 -8.05 -12.32
N VAL A 389 20.49 -7.91 -12.18
CA VAL A 389 19.82 -7.70 -10.90
C VAL A 389 18.77 -8.76 -10.64
N TRP A 390 18.65 -9.18 -9.39
CA TRP A 390 17.50 -9.95 -8.93
C TRP A 390 16.33 -9.04 -8.56
N ARG A 391 15.12 -9.53 -8.82
CA ARG A 391 13.88 -8.92 -8.35
C ARG A 391 13.85 -8.91 -6.82
N PRO A 392 13.26 -7.90 -6.17
CA PRO A 392 12.90 -8.00 -4.76
C PRO A 392 11.75 -8.98 -4.55
N GLN A 393 11.58 -9.41 -3.30
CA GLN A 393 10.51 -10.28 -2.86
C GLN A 393 9.57 -9.59 -1.89
N ARG A 394 8.31 -10.01 -1.91
CA ARG A 394 7.30 -9.70 -0.88
C ARG A 394 6.82 -11.00 -0.21
N PRO A 395 6.18 -10.91 0.98
CA PRO A 395 5.44 -12.04 1.54
C PRO A 395 4.33 -12.51 0.57
N ALA A 396 4.12 -13.83 0.52
CA ALA A 396 2.99 -14.41 -0.19
C ALA A 396 1.66 -14.06 0.50
N ILE A 397 0.62 -13.76 -0.28
CA ILE A 397 -0.72 -13.52 0.24
C ILE A 397 -1.32 -14.85 0.69
N ALA A 398 -1.57 -14.95 1.99
CA ALA A 398 -2.16 -16.14 2.60
C ALA A 398 -3.48 -16.52 1.89
N GLY A 399 -3.64 -17.81 1.59
CA GLY A 399 -4.85 -18.33 0.93
C GLY A 399 -4.97 -18.05 -0.57
N ALA A 400 -4.17 -17.14 -1.13
CA ALA A 400 -4.10 -16.87 -2.58
C ALA A 400 -2.89 -17.54 -3.22
N GLU A 401 -1.73 -17.46 -2.56
CA GLU A 401 -0.44 -17.87 -3.11
C GLU A 401 0.21 -19.00 -2.30
N SER A 402 1.16 -19.71 -2.92
CA SER A 402 1.92 -20.79 -2.29
C SER A 402 3.32 -20.35 -1.92
N GLY A 403 3.86 -20.89 -0.82
CA GLY A 403 5.20 -20.54 -0.33
C GLY A 403 5.15 -19.36 0.66
N SER A 404 6.32 -18.90 1.07
CA SER A 404 6.46 -17.78 2.01
C SER A 404 6.68 -16.43 1.32
N TYR A 405 7.34 -16.45 0.16
CA TYR A 405 7.76 -15.26 -0.56
C TYR A 405 7.57 -15.42 -2.06
N VAL A 406 7.39 -14.29 -2.73
CA VAL A 406 7.13 -14.20 -4.17
C VAL A 406 8.12 -13.21 -4.78
N ASP A 407 8.76 -13.60 -5.89
CA ASP A 407 9.51 -12.67 -6.75
C ASP A 407 8.53 -11.77 -7.46
N MET A 408 8.64 -10.47 -7.24
CA MET A 408 7.72 -9.50 -7.77
C MET A 408 8.02 -9.16 -9.24
N GLY A 409 7.11 -9.57 -10.11
CA GLY A 409 7.03 -9.10 -11.49
C GLY A 409 6.32 -7.76 -11.60
N GLY A 410 6.15 -7.23 -12.82
CA GLY A 410 5.41 -5.99 -13.06
C GLY A 410 6.08 -4.68 -12.60
N LEU A 411 7.12 -4.78 -11.77
CA LEU A 411 7.86 -3.64 -11.20
C LEU A 411 8.53 -2.80 -12.28
N GLN A 412 8.73 -1.53 -11.96
CA GLN A 412 9.51 -0.59 -12.74
C GLN A 412 10.94 -0.52 -12.20
N TYR A 413 11.92 -0.46 -13.10
CA TYR A 413 13.33 -0.46 -12.76
C TYR A 413 14.02 0.80 -13.26
N GLY A 414 14.94 1.33 -12.47
CA GLY A 414 15.69 2.54 -12.78
C GLY A 414 17.00 2.59 -12.03
N VAL A 415 17.72 3.69 -12.24
CA VAL A 415 18.99 3.97 -11.57
C VAL A 415 19.05 5.44 -11.20
N TYR A 416 19.45 5.72 -9.98
CA TYR A 416 19.94 7.04 -9.59
C TYR A 416 21.45 6.99 -9.40
N LEU A 417 22.11 8.12 -9.69
CA LEU A 417 23.52 8.31 -9.39
C LEU A 417 23.64 9.37 -8.31
N ALA A 418 24.14 8.99 -7.13
CA ALA A 418 24.52 9.98 -6.13
C ALA A 418 26.00 10.37 -6.33
N VAL A 419 26.25 11.67 -6.40
CA VAL A 419 27.60 12.25 -6.42
C VAL A 419 27.66 13.32 -5.36
N ASP A 420 28.59 13.16 -4.42
CA ASP A 420 28.67 14.02 -3.23
C ASP A 420 27.34 14.03 -2.45
N SER A 421 26.63 15.16 -2.42
CA SER A 421 25.32 15.31 -1.76
C SER A 421 24.14 15.33 -2.73
N ASP A 422 24.39 15.26 -4.03
CA ASP A 422 23.37 15.42 -5.07
C ASP A 422 23.01 14.08 -5.69
N VAL A 423 21.71 13.90 -5.97
CA VAL A 423 21.17 12.71 -6.64
C VAL A 423 20.72 13.07 -8.04
N TYR A 424 21.21 12.31 -9.02
CA TYR A 424 20.97 12.54 -10.44
C TYR A 424 20.17 11.40 -11.05
N ARG A 425 19.27 11.76 -11.96
CA ARG A 425 18.45 10.81 -12.75
C ARG A 425 19.11 10.59 -14.11
N CYS A 426 19.26 9.33 -14.50
CA CYS A 426 19.68 9.00 -15.86
C CYS A 426 18.48 8.99 -16.79
N ALA A 427 18.65 9.44 -18.04
CA ALA A 427 17.57 9.46 -19.01
C ALA A 427 17.46 8.13 -19.75
N PRO A 428 16.33 7.82 -20.41
CA PRO A 428 16.18 6.57 -21.16
C PRO A 428 17.28 6.31 -22.21
N ALA A 429 17.84 7.37 -22.80
CA ALA A 429 18.94 7.26 -23.78
C ALA A 429 20.29 6.82 -23.17
N ASP A 430 20.44 6.88 -21.84
CA ASP A 430 21.62 6.39 -21.12
C ASP A 430 21.57 4.87 -20.89
N PHE A 431 20.50 4.20 -21.32
CA PHE A 431 20.31 2.77 -21.12
C PHE A 431 20.21 2.02 -22.45
N SER A 432 20.69 0.78 -22.46
CA SER A 432 20.62 -0.10 -23.63
C SER A 432 20.58 -1.57 -23.23
N GLN A 433 20.34 -2.44 -24.21
CA GLN A 433 20.38 -3.90 -24.06
C GLN A 433 19.53 -4.46 -22.88
N PRO A 434 18.26 -4.03 -22.72
CA PRO A 434 17.39 -4.65 -21.72
C PRO A 434 17.21 -6.16 -22.02
N SER A 435 17.11 -6.97 -20.97
CA SER A 435 16.70 -8.37 -21.08
C SER A 435 15.28 -8.48 -21.66
N PRO A 436 14.87 -9.63 -22.22
CA PRO A 436 13.56 -9.78 -22.89
C PRO A 436 12.35 -9.40 -22.02
N GLU A 437 12.48 -9.50 -20.71
CA GLU A 437 11.43 -9.18 -19.74
C GLU A 437 11.33 -7.67 -19.46
N LEU A 438 12.32 -6.86 -19.84
CA LEU A 438 12.32 -5.41 -19.62
C LEU A 438 11.90 -4.65 -20.88
N GLU A 439 10.88 -3.81 -20.73
CA GLU A 439 10.45 -2.87 -21.75
C GLU A 439 10.72 -1.44 -21.30
N PHE A 440 11.20 -0.59 -22.21
CA PHE A 440 11.27 0.85 -21.94
C PHE A 440 9.87 1.40 -21.69
N LEU A 441 9.67 2.11 -20.57
CA LEU A 441 8.45 2.87 -20.38
C LEU A 441 8.37 3.96 -21.49
N THR A 442 7.20 4.12 -22.09
CA THR A 442 6.98 4.99 -23.29
C THR A 442 6.10 6.21 -23.00
N SER A 443 5.75 6.49 -21.74
CA SER A 443 4.85 7.59 -21.37
C SER A 443 5.39 8.98 -21.74
N ALA A 444 4.46 9.90 -22.01
CA ALA A 444 4.71 11.28 -22.43
C ALA A 444 5.13 12.24 -21.28
N GLU A 445 5.46 11.71 -20.11
CA GLU A 445 6.02 12.51 -19.02
C GLU A 445 7.39 13.05 -19.43
N ASP A 446 7.77 14.19 -18.85
CA ASP A 446 9.06 14.80 -19.12
C ASP A 446 10.18 13.81 -18.76
N THR A 447 10.83 13.28 -19.79
CA THR A 447 11.89 12.27 -19.70
C THR A 447 13.04 12.65 -18.77
N SER A 448 13.17 13.93 -18.41
CA SER A 448 14.15 14.45 -17.44
C SER A 448 13.77 14.20 -15.97
N THR A 449 12.51 13.88 -15.68
CA THR A 449 12.01 13.67 -14.32
C THR A 449 11.67 12.21 -14.02
N ARG A 450 11.90 11.29 -14.96
CA ARG A 450 11.46 9.90 -14.78
C ARG A 450 12.35 9.16 -13.79
N GLU A 451 11.71 8.55 -12.80
CA GLU A 451 12.36 7.76 -11.74
C GLU A 451 12.74 6.36 -12.21
N ALA A 452 11.86 5.73 -12.97
CA ALA A 452 12.08 4.42 -13.57
C ALA A 452 12.19 4.52 -15.10
N ILE A 453 12.95 3.59 -15.67
CA ILE A 453 13.28 3.53 -17.09
C ILE A 453 12.59 2.35 -17.75
N PHE A 454 12.59 1.20 -17.08
CA PHE A 454 12.01 -0.03 -17.58
C PHE A 454 10.77 -0.42 -16.79
N ARG A 455 9.90 -1.21 -17.43
CA ARG A 455 8.89 -2.04 -16.80
C ARG A 455 9.26 -3.49 -17.01
N ASP A 456 9.22 -4.27 -15.94
CA ASP A 456 9.26 -5.71 -16.01
C ASP A 456 7.90 -6.25 -16.46
N THR A 457 7.90 -6.96 -17.57
CA THR A 457 6.71 -7.58 -18.18
C THR A 457 6.41 -8.97 -17.63
N SER A 458 7.27 -9.48 -16.75
CA SER A 458 7.05 -10.74 -16.06
C SER A 458 5.90 -10.64 -15.07
N VAL A 459 5.17 -11.75 -14.93
CA VAL A 459 4.30 -11.98 -13.78
C VAL A 459 5.09 -12.48 -12.57
N ASP A 460 4.46 -12.34 -11.41
CA ASP A 460 4.91 -12.91 -10.14
C ASP A 460 5.22 -14.40 -10.25
N ARG A 461 6.27 -14.83 -9.55
CA ARG A 461 6.77 -16.21 -9.61
C ARG A 461 7.48 -16.62 -8.32
N SER A 462 7.73 -17.93 -8.18
CA SER A 462 8.57 -18.42 -7.08
C SER A 462 10.00 -17.85 -7.18
N PRO A 463 10.63 -17.50 -6.04
CA PRO A 463 12.04 -17.11 -6.00
C PRO A 463 12.96 -18.16 -6.64
N SER A 464 13.91 -17.68 -7.42
CA SER A 464 14.93 -18.48 -8.11
C SER A 464 16.14 -17.62 -8.48
N SER A 465 17.35 -18.17 -8.32
CA SER A 465 18.58 -17.49 -8.75
C SER A 465 18.65 -17.20 -10.24
N GLN A 466 17.79 -17.83 -11.05
CA GLN A 466 17.67 -17.61 -12.49
C GLN A 466 16.75 -16.43 -12.85
N ASN A 467 16.01 -15.86 -11.89
CA ASN A 467 15.09 -14.75 -12.13
C ASN A 467 15.86 -13.42 -12.16
N VAL A 468 16.74 -13.28 -13.15
CA VAL A 468 17.63 -12.13 -13.32
C VAL A 468 17.08 -11.18 -14.40
N LEU A 469 17.22 -9.88 -14.18
CA LEU A 469 16.97 -8.82 -15.13
C LEU A 469 18.31 -8.18 -15.52
N SER A 470 18.50 -7.84 -16.79
CA SER A 470 19.78 -7.29 -17.27
C SER A 470 19.56 -6.01 -18.07
N TYR A 471 20.45 -5.04 -17.92
CA TYR A 471 20.52 -3.86 -18.77
C TYR A 471 21.90 -3.18 -18.67
N THR A 472 22.24 -2.38 -19.68
CA THR A 472 23.51 -1.64 -19.74
C THR A 472 23.28 -0.15 -19.53
N ILE A 473 24.12 0.47 -18.70
CA ILE A 473 24.07 1.89 -18.31
C ILE A 473 25.31 2.60 -18.87
N ASP A 474 25.11 3.73 -19.54
CA ASP A 474 26.17 4.68 -19.89
C ASP A 474 26.30 5.74 -18.79
N LEU A 475 27.16 5.46 -17.80
CA LEU A 475 27.41 6.34 -16.66
C LEU A 475 28.02 7.67 -17.11
N GLN A 476 28.76 7.68 -18.22
CA GLN A 476 29.39 8.91 -18.71
C GLN A 476 28.37 9.86 -19.33
N SER A 477 27.48 9.36 -20.18
CA SER A 477 26.41 10.17 -20.76
C SER A 477 25.46 10.69 -19.69
N CYS A 478 25.10 9.85 -18.71
CA CYS A 478 24.24 10.26 -17.59
C CYS A 478 24.88 11.38 -16.74
N LEU A 479 26.14 11.22 -16.32
CA LEU A 479 26.83 12.23 -15.51
C LEU A 479 27.09 13.52 -16.29
N SER A 480 27.55 13.42 -17.53
CA SER A 480 27.88 14.60 -18.36
C SER A 480 26.65 15.46 -18.64
N ARG A 481 25.49 14.83 -18.87
CA ARG A 481 24.20 15.50 -19.04
C ARG A 481 23.80 16.30 -17.81
N ASN A 482 24.14 15.79 -16.63
CA ASN A 482 23.91 16.43 -15.34
C ASN A 482 25.06 17.37 -14.91
N GLY A 483 25.99 17.71 -15.82
CA GLY A 483 27.09 18.63 -15.55
C GLY A 483 28.21 18.05 -14.67
N GLN A 484 28.22 16.73 -14.45
CA GLN A 484 29.20 16.04 -13.62
C GLN A 484 30.33 15.44 -14.48
N SER A 485 31.57 15.53 -13.96
CA SER A 485 32.74 14.86 -14.54
C SER A 485 32.78 13.39 -14.11
N THR A 486 33.32 12.50 -14.94
CA THR A 486 33.50 11.07 -14.64
C THR A 486 34.88 10.71 -14.09
N ASN A 487 35.90 11.54 -14.34
CA ASN A 487 37.31 11.16 -14.18
C ASN A 487 37.66 10.83 -12.72
N GLY A 488 37.93 9.56 -12.43
CA GLY A 488 38.30 9.09 -11.09
C GLY A 488 37.27 9.42 -10.01
N LYS A 489 35.99 9.66 -10.38
CA LYS A 489 34.95 10.00 -9.41
C LYS A 489 34.44 8.77 -8.68
N ARG A 490 34.20 8.93 -7.38
CA ARG A 490 33.40 8.00 -6.60
C ARG A 490 31.93 8.40 -6.70
N ILE A 491 31.07 7.42 -6.94
CA ILE A 491 29.62 7.59 -7.05
C ILE A 491 28.90 6.49 -6.27
N ILE A 492 27.62 6.71 -5.98
CA ILE A 492 26.71 5.65 -5.55
C ILE A 492 25.75 5.38 -6.70
N LEU A 493 25.69 4.11 -7.12
CA LEU A 493 24.71 3.60 -8.06
C LEU A 493 23.54 3.04 -7.24
N ASP A 494 22.42 3.74 -7.25
CA ASP A 494 21.21 3.31 -6.57
C ASP A 494 20.36 2.50 -7.54
N LEU A 495 20.37 1.18 -7.36
CA LEU A 495 19.53 0.27 -8.13
C LEU A 495 18.10 0.36 -7.59
N LEU A 496 17.17 0.86 -8.41
CA LEU A 496 15.77 1.04 -8.04
C LEU A 496 14.92 -0.10 -8.59
N ALA A 497 14.03 -0.63 -7.75
CA ALA A 497 12.79 -1.27 -8.17
C ALA A 497 11.60 -0.58 -7.48
N LYS A 498 10.54 -0.26 -8.22
CA LYS A 498 9.32 0.35 -7.67
C LYS A 498 8.05 -0.13 -8.35
N ASP A 499 6.91 0.06 -7.72
CA ASP A 499 5.60 -0.09 -8.37
C ASP A 499 5.01 1.28 -8.79
N ASN A 500 3.78 1.26 -9.30
CA ASN A 500 3.03 2.46 -9.69
C ASN A 500 2.56 3.28 -8.46
N ASP A 501 2.44 2.66 -7.28
CA ASP A 501 1.96 3.25 -6.03
C ASP A 501 3.11 3.75 -5.13
N GLN A 502 4.31 3.87 -5.69
CA GLN A 502 5.52 4.36 -5.02
C GLN A 502 6.12 3.42 -3.97
N ASN A 503 5.66 2.17 -3.85
CA ASN A 503 6.42 1.18 -3.09
C ASN A 503 7.74 0.97 -3.81
N ASN A 504 8.85 1.17 -3.11
CA ASN A 504 10.15 1.13 -3.73
C ASN A 504 11.19 0.41 -2.85
N THR A 505 12.24 -0.03 -3.52
CA THR A 505 13.41 -0.56 -2.87
C THR A 505 14.67 -0.17 -3.62
N PHE A 506 15.71 0.06 -2.85
CA PHE A 506 17.01 0.49 -3.32
C PHE A 506 18.12 -0.39 -2.77
N GLN A 507 19.09 -0.67 -3.62
CA GLN A 507 20.43 -1.07 -3.19
C GLN A 507 21.42 0.02 -3.57
N HIS A 508 22.16 0.51 -2.58
CA HIS A 508 23.28 1.44 -2.78
C HIS A 508 24.56 0.66 -3.11
N VAL A 509 25.09 0.86 -4.32
CA VAL A 509 26.36 0.25 -4.76
C VAL A 509 27.40 1.35 -4.96
N HIS A 510 28.48 1.32 -4.17
CA HIS A 510 29.55 2.30 -4.28
C HIS A 510 30.50 1.93 -5.41
N LEU A 511 30.70 2.86 -6.34
CA LEU A 511 31.53 2.67 -7.53
C LEU A 511 32.65 3.71 -7.57
N GLN A 512 33.77 3.31 -8.15
CA GLN A 512 34.90 4.16 -8.49
C GLN A 512 35.07 4.13 -10.01
N LEU A 513 34.79 5.27 -10.65
CA LEU A 513 34.90 5.43 -12.10
C LEU A 513 36.37 5.44 -12.56
N PRO A 514 36.65 5.05 -13.82
CA PRO A 514 37.99 4.99 -14.39
C PRO A 514 38.69 6.35 -14.52
#